data_AF-A0A7C7PWS1-F1
#
_entry.id   AF-A0A7C7PWS1-F1
#
_cell.length_a   1.000
_cell.length_b   1.000
_cell.length_c   1.000
_cell.angle_alpha   90.00
_cell.angle_beta   90.00
_cell.angle_gamma   90.00
#
_symmetry.space_group_name_H-M   'P 1'
#
loop_
_entity.id
_entity.type
_entity.pdbx_description
1 polymer ?
#
loop_
_entity_poly.entity_id
_entity_poly.type
_entity_poly.pdbx_seq_one_letter_code
_entity_poly.pdbx_strand_id
1 'polypeptide(L)'
;MDSTFFAYRDGGLQVSEVALDRLAEEVGTPFYCYSGDALEHGYRSFAAALAGLRATICYALKANSNQAVIKTFADLGAGADVVSEGELRRALAAGVPAEKIVFAGVGKTA
;
A
#
# COMPACT_ATOMS: atom_id res chain seq x y z
N MET A 1 13.02 6.71 16.97
CA MET A 1 13.00 7.17 15.56
C MET A 1 11.62 7.74 15.33
N ASP A 2 11.52 9.07 15.34
CA ASP A 2 10.25 9.76 15.07
C ASP A 2 9.73 9.35 13.70
N SER A 3 8.58 8.69 13.66
CA SER A 3 7.88 8.41 12.41
C SER A 3 7.38 9.74 11.85
N THR A 4 8.00 10.22 10.79
CA THR A 4 7.84 11.60 10.27
C THR A 4 6.67 11.74 9.29
N PHE A 5 5.88 10.69 9.07
CA PHE A 5 4.85 10.65 8.03
C PHE A 5 3.53 11.29 8.46
N PHE A 6 3.23 11.22 9.75
CA PHE A 6 2.18 12.01 10.39
C PHE A 6 2.82 12.72 11.58
N ALA A 7 2.81 14.05 11.55
CA ALA A 7 3.51 14.84 12.55
C ALA A 7 2.73 16.11 12.89
N TYR A 8 2.85 16.56 14.14
CA TYR A 8 2.36 17.87 14.54
C TYR A 8 3.34 18.95 14.05
N ARG A 9 2.84 19.89 13.25
CA ARG A 9 3.58 21.04 12.72
C ARG A 9 2.68 22.26 12.78
N ASP A 10 3.24 23.39 13.24
CA ASP A 10 2.51 24.67 13.38
C ASP A 10 1.19 24.55 14.16
N GLY A 11 1.15 23.65 15.16
CA GLY A 11 -0.02 23.41 16.01
C GLY A 11 -1.09 22.48 15.43
N GLY A 12 -0.93 21.99 14.20
CA GLY A 12 -1.87 21.05 13.55
C GLY A 12 -1.23 19.71 13.21
N LEU A 13 -2.04 18.65 13.08
CA LEU A 13 -1.57 17.35 12.60
C LEU A 13 -1.51 17.37 11.06
N GLN A 14 -0.36 17.01 10.51
CA GLN A 14 -0.13 16.97 9.07
C GLN A 14 0.26 15.56 8.62
N VAL A 15 -0.08 15.22 7.37
CA VAL A 15 0.40 14.04 6.64
C VAL A 15 1.34 14.52 5.54
N SER A 16 2.60 14.12 5.59
CA SER A 16 3.67 14.71 4.76
C SER A 16 3.70 16.25 4.92
N GLU A 17 3.22 17.01 3.92
CA GLU A 17 3.12 18.49 3.95
C GLU A 17 1.66 18.99 3.85
N VAL A 18 0.68 18.14 4.16
CA VAL A 18 -0.74 18.45 4.04
C VAL A 18 -1.42 18.41 5.41
N ALA A 19 -2.07 19.51 5.78
CA ALA A 19 -2.79 19.61 7.05
C ALA A 19 -4.09 18.78 7.04
N LEU A 20 -4.32 17.98 8.09
CA LEU A 20 -5.46 17.07 8.15
C LEU A 20 -6.80 17.78 8.37
N ASP A 21 -6.81 18.93 9.04
CA ASP A 21 -7.98 19.79 9.19
C ASP A 21 -8.47 20.32 7.84
N ARG A 22 -7.54 20.80 7.01
CA ARG A 22 -7.83 21.20 5.63
C ARG A 22 -8.39 20.03 4.81
N LEU A 23 -7.81 18.84 4.91
CA LEU A 23 -8.35 17.65 4.25
C LEU A 23 -9.75 17.30 4.75
N ALA A 24 -10.01 17.47 6.06
CA ALA A 24 -11.32 17.21 6.63
C ALA A 24 -12.39 18.18 6.11
N GLU A 25 -12.04 19.44 5.90
CA GLU A 25 -12.93 20.44 5.27
C GLU A 25 -13.19 20.13 3.79
N GLU A 26 -12.14 19.79 3.04
CA GLU A 26 -12.24 19.53 1.59
C GLU A 26 -12.95 18.20 1.26
N VAL A 27 -12.69 17.14 2.02
CA VAL A 27 -13.21 15.77 1.76
C VAL A 27 -14.49 15.47 2.54
N GLY A 28 -14.64 16.06 3.73
CA GLY A 28 -15.69 15.72 4.68
C GLY A 28 -15.33 14.50 5.54
N THR A 29 -15.85 14.48 6.78
CA THR A 29 -15.58 13.41 7.75
C THR A 29 -16.75 12.42 7.89
N PRO A 30 -16.46 11.11 8.13
CA PRO A 30 -15.14 10.51 8.33
C PRO A 30 -14.46 10.10 7.02
N PHE A 31 -13.12 10.16 7.00
CA PHE A 31 -12.30 9.64 5.89
C PHE A 31 -11.08 8.87 6.42
N TYR A 32 -10.55 7.97 5.60
CA TYR A 32 -9.23 7.38 5.80
C TYR A 32 -8.18 8.19 5.04
N CYS A 33 -7.04 8.43 5.67
CA CYS A 33 -5.88 9.08 5.06
C CYS A 33 -4.67 8.15 5.17
N TYR A 34 -3.98 7.94 4.06
CA TYR A 34 -2.75 7.16 4.00
C TYR A 34 -1.61 8.06 3.51
N SER A 35 -0.44 7.97 4.14
CA SER A 35 0.78 8.60 3.62
C SER A 35 1.40 7.69 2.56
N GLY A 36 1.55 8.20 1.34
CA GLY A 36 2.30 7.52 0.27
C GLY A 36 3.76 7.27 0.68
N ASP A 37 4.41 8.28 1.27
CA ASP A 37 5.78 8.20 1.77
C ASP A 37 5.97 7.07 2.79
N ALA A 38 4.99 6.89 3.70
CA ALA A 38 5.02 5.81 4.68
C ALA A 38 4.95 4.43 4.01
N LEU A 39 4.08 4.27 3.01
CA LEU A 39 3.95 3.02 2.26
C LEU A 39 5.24 2.72 1.50
N GLU A 40 5.78 3.69 0.77
CA GLU A 40 7.03 3.54 0.02
C GLU A 40 8.21 3.22 0.95
N HIS A 41 8.34 3.95 2.05
CA HIS A 41 9.40 3.72 3.03
C HIS A 41 9.34 2.31 3.62
N GLY A 42 8.14 1.86 4.02
CA GLY A 42 7.93 0.51 4.54
C GLY A 42 8.35 -0.56 3.53
N TYR A 43 7.94 -0.42 2.27
CA TYR A 43 8.34 -1.34 1.21
C TYR A 43 9.85 -1.35 0.99
N ARG A 44 10.47 -0.17 0.82
CA ARG A 44 11.91 -0.04 0.54
C ARG A 44 12.76 -0.57 1.68
N SER A 45 12.35 -0.34 2.93
CA SER A 45 13.02 -0.89 4.11
C SER A 45 12.99 -2.42 4.11
N PHE A 46 11.83 -3.01 3.82
CA PHE A 46 11.69 -4.46 3.72
C PHE A 46 12.49 -5.04 2.54
N ALA A 47 12.47 -4.38 1.39
CA ALA A 47 13.25 -4.76 0.22
C ALA A 47 14.77 -4.69 0.47
N ALA A 48 15.23 -3.66 1.17
CA ALA A 48 16.64 -3.51 1.54
C ALA A 48 17.10 -4.66 2.47
N ALA A 49 16.25 -5.10 3.40
CA ALA A 49 16.56 -6.23 4.29
C ALA A 49 16.68 -7.58 3.54
N LEU A 50 16.07 -7.69 2.35
CA LEU A 50 16.15 -8.88 1.49
C LEU A 50 17.20 -8.74 0.37
N ALA A 51 17.97 -7.65 0.35
CA ALA A 51 18.97 -7.40 -0.68
C ALA A 51 20.00 -8.55 -0.76
N GLY A 52 20.29 -9.00 -1.97
CA GLY A 52 21.20 -10.13 -2.23
C GLY A 52 20.52 -11.51 -2.24
N LEU A 53 19.26 -11.60 -1.83
CA LEU A 53 18.47 -12.83 -1.97
C LEU A 53 17.69 -12.81 -3.30
N ARG A 54 17.52 -13.99 -3.89
CA ARG A 54 16.57 -14.18 -5.00
C ARG A 54 15.15 -14.26 -4.43
N ALA A 55 14.57 -13.11 -4.09
CA ALA A 55 13.26 -12.99 -3.47
C ALA A 55 12.32 -12.08 -4.28
N THR A 56 11.02 -12.38 -4.21
CA THR A 56 9.95 -11.51 -4.71
C THR A 56 9.07 -11.13 -3.52
N ILE A 57 8.85 -9.84 -3.31
CA ILE A 57 7.93 -9.35 -2.27
C ILE A 57 6.53 -9.30 -2.87
N CYS A 58 5.60 -10.08 -2.31
CA CYS A 58 4.19 -10.08 -2.69
C CYS A 58 3.36 -9.42 -1.59
N TYR A 59 2.73 -8.28 -1.89
CA TYR A 59 1.88 -7.58 -0.93
C TYR A 59 0.54 -8.33 -0.77
N ALA A 60 0.14 -8.61 0.47
CA ALA A 60 -1.12 -9.27 0.76
C ALA A 60 -2.30 -8.29 0.66
N LEU A 61 -3.09 -8.38 -0.42
CA LEU A 61 -4.14 -7.40 -0.74
C LEU A 61 -5.25 -7.31 0.30
N LYS A 62 -5.50 -8.40 1.04
CA LYS A 62 -6.47 -8.43 2.15
C LYS A 62 -6.18 -7.41 3.27
N ALA A 63 -4.95 -6.90 3.38
CA ALA A 63 -4.60 -5.88 4.37
C ALA A 63 -5.17 -4.50 4.01
N ASN A 64 -5.04 -4.09 2.74
CA ASN A 64 -5.65 -2.89 2.19
C ASN A 64 -5.70 -2.99 0.65
N SER A 65 -6.89 -3.22 0.09
CA SER A 65 -7.09 -3.40 -1.36
C SER A 65 -7.56 -2.12 -2.08
N ASN A 66 -7.28 -0.95 -1.49
CA ASN A 66 -7.45 0.33 -2.16
C ASN A 66 -6.54 0.37 -3.40
N GLN A 67 -7.08 0.80 -4.55
CA GLN A 67 -6.35 0.74 -5.83
C GLN A 67 -5.09 1.61 -5.84
N ALA A 68 -5.12 2.77 -5.18
CA ALA A 68 -3.94 3.63 -5.11
C ALA A 68 -2.83 2.97 -4.29
N VAL A 69 -3.17 2.31 -3.17
CA VAL A 69 -2.20 1.58 -2.34
C VAL A 69 -1.57 0.42 -3.10
N ILE A 70 -2.38 -0.38 -3.80
CA ILE A 70 -1.87 -1.48 -4.63
C ILE A 70 -0.94 -0.93 -5.71
N LYS A 71 -1.34 0.13 -6.40
CA LYS A 71 -0.54 0.78 -7.45
C LYS A 71 0.79 1.30 -6.92
N THR A 72 0.81 1.95 -5.75
CA THR A 72 2.05 2.41 -5.11
C THR A 72 3.04 1.26 -4.94
N PHE A 73 2.60 0.10 -4.44
CA PHE A 73 3.50 -1.05 -4.30
C PHE A 73 3.87 -1.70 -5.63
N ALA A 74 2.95 -1.75 -6.60
CA ALA A 74 3.23 -2.26 -7.94
C ALA A 74 4.30 -1.42 -8.65
N ASP A 75 4.23 -0.09 -8.55
CA ASP A 75 5.19 0.84 -9.13
C ASP A 75 6.60 0.70 -8.49
N LEU A 76 6.68 0.21 -7.25
CA LEU A 76 7.94 -0.16 -6.58
C LEU A 76 8.47 -1.55 -6.96
N GLY A 77 7.70 -2.32 -7.73
CA GLY A 77 8.07 -3.64 -8.23
C GLY A 77 7.52 -4.82 -7.43
N ALA A 78 6.62 -4.58 -6.47
CA ALA A 78 5.96 -5.63 -5.70
C ALA A 78 5.10 -6.55 -6.58
N GLY A 79 5.01 -7.82 -6.18
CA GLY A 79 3.94 -8.73 -6.59
C GLY A 79 2.72 -8.59 -5.70
N ALA A 80 1.75 -9.48 -5.88
CA ALA A 80 0.52 -9.52 -5.09
C ALA A 80 0.26 -10.93 -4.54
N ASP A 81 -0.04 -11.03 -3.25
CA ASP A 81 -0.65 -12.21 -2.64
C ASP A 81 -2.16 -11.96 -2.54
N VAL A 82 -2.93 -12.75 -3.26
CA VAL A 82 -4.39 -12.61 -3.39
C VAL A 82 -5.10 -13.86 -2.89
N VAL A 83 -6.28 -13.69 -2.29
CA VAL A 83 -7.10 -14.78 -1.73
C VAL A 83 -8.47 -14.90 -2.38
N SER A 84 -8.78 -14.07 -3.37
CA SER A 84 -10.03 -14.12 -4.13
C SER A 84 -9.86 -13.62 -5.56
N GLU A 85 -10.80 -13.97 -6.44
CA GLU A 85 -10.88 -13.41 -7.79
C GLU A 85 -11.02 -11.88 -7.77
N GLY A 86 -11.73 -11.33 -6.79
CA GLY A 86 -11.88 -9.87 -6.63
C GLY A 86 -10.54 -9.17 -6.37
N GLU A 87 -9.68 -9.76 -5.55
CA GLU A 87 -8.33 -9.25 -5.31
C GLU A 87 -7.41 -9.43 -6.53
N LEU A 88 -7.49 -10.57 -7.22
CA LEU A 88 -6.77 -10.80 -8.47
C LEU A 88 -7.09 -9.71 -9.50
N ARG A 89 -8.38 -9.40 -9.71
CA ARG A 89 -8.82 -8.33 -10.62
C ARG A 89 -8.31 -6.96 -10.18
N ARG A 90 -8.30 -6.66 -8.88
CA ARG A 90 -7.74 -5.40 -8.35
C ARG A 90 -6.23 -5.30 -8.60
N ALA A 91 -5.48 -6.35 -8.32
CA ALA A 91 -4.04 -6.41 -8.56
C ALA A 91 -3.70 -6.16 -10.04
N LEU A 92 -4.40 -6.84 -10.95
CA LEU A 92 -4.23 -6.65 -12.39
C LEU A 92 -4.58 -5.21 -12.82
N ALA A 93 -5.69 -4.67 -12.33
CA ALA A 93 -6.12 -3.30 -12.65
C ALA A 93 -5.14 -2.23 -12.11
N ALA A 94 -4.44 -2.51 -11.02
CA ALA A 94 -3.41 -1.64 -10.47
C ALA A 94 -2.04 -1.77 -11.17
N GLY A 95 -1.91 -2.68 -12.14
CA GLY A 95 -0.69 -2.86 -12.93
C GLY A 95 0.31 -3.88 -12.37
N VAL A 96 -0.09 -4.73 -11.42
CA VAL A 96 0.78 -5.82 -10.95
C VAL A 96 0.96 -6.84 -12.09
N PRO A 97 2.21 -7.18 -12.47
CA PRO A 97 2.44 -8.21 -13.50
C PRO A 97 1.88 -9.56 -13.07
N ALA A 98 1.13 -10.23 -13.96
CA ALA A 98 0.43 -11.47 -13.63
C ALA A 98 1.39 -12.57 -13.14
N GLU A 99 2.62 -12.63 -13.69
CA GLU A 99 3.66 -13.55 -13.28
C GLU A 99 4.21 -13.31 -11.85
N LYS A 100 3.86 -12.18 -11.23
CA LYS A 100 4.19 -11.84 -9.83
C LYS A 100 2.97 -11.96 -8.90
N ILE A 101 1.85 -12.53 -9.36
CA ILE A 101 0.66 -12.74 -8.53
C ILE A 101 0.61 -14.17 -8.02
N VAL A 102 0.49 -14.32 -6.69
CA VAL A 102 0.31 -15.60 -6.01
C VAL A 102 -1.14 -15.68 -5.52
N PHE A 103 -1.87 -16.73 -5.93
CA PHE A 103 -3.25 -16.94 -5.51
C PHE A 103 -3.32 -17.99 -4.39
N ALA A 104 -3.39 -17.50 -3.14
CA ALA A 104 -3.54 -18.30 -1.94
C ALA A 104 -5.02 -18.60 -1.59
N GLY A 105 -5.25 -19.29 -0.47
CA GLY A 105 -6.60 -19.59 0.06
C GLY A 105 -7.09 -21.00 -0.22
N VAL A 106 -7.77 -21.62 0.74
CA VAL A 106 -8.19 -23.04 0.69
C VAL A 106 -9.49 -23.26 -0.10
N GLY A 107 -10.35 -22.25 -0.20
CA GLY A 107 -11.69 -22.33 -0.80
C GLY A 107 -11.79 -21.80 -2.24
N LYS A 108 -10.74 -22.00 -3.05
CA LYS A 108 -10.76 -21.59 -4.47
C LYS A 108 -11.78 -22.44 -5.23
N THR A 109 -12.67 -21.82 -5.99
CA THR A 109 -13.62 -22.50 -6.89
C THR A 109 -13.02 -22.61 -8.30
N ALA A 110 -13.47 -23.61 -9.07
CA ALA A 110 -13.06 -23.82 -10.47
C ALA A 110 -13.72 -22.81 -11.42
#